data_AF-A0A3C2A217-F1
#
_entry.id   AF-A0A3C2A217-F1
#
_cell.length_a   1.000
_cell.length_b   1.000
_cell.length_c   1.000
_cell.angle_alpha   90.00
_cell.angle_beta   90.00
_cell.angle_gamma   90.00
#
_symmetry.space_group_name_H-M   'P 1'
#
loop_
_entity.id
_entity.type
_entity.pdbx_description
1 polymer ?
#
loop_
_entity_poly.entity_id
_entity_poly.type
_entity_poly.pdbx_seq_one_letter_code
_entity_poly.pdbx_strand_id
1 'polypeptide(L)' 'MIRNYLKVAWRNLLKYRFYSGINILGMSVGIASVLLMALFVQHELSYDRYYEDAERLYRVDFSARMAGNDVELGA' A
#
# COMPACT_ATOMS: atom_id res chain seq x y z
N MET A 1 21.96 -22.17 -24.94
CA MET A 1 20.85 -22.93 -24.30
C MET A 1 19.65 -22.04 -23.96
N ILE A 2 19.78 -21.01 -23.10
CA ILE A 2 18.70 -20.08 -22.68
C ILE A 2 17.91 -19.43 -23.84
N ARG A 3 18.58 -19.10 -24.95
CA ARG A 3 17.93 -18.57 -26.17
C ARG A 3 16.85 -19.51 -26.73
N ASN A 4 17.02 -20.83 -26.63
CA ASN A 4 16.02 -21.77 -27.13
C ASN A 4 14.80 -21.83 -26.20
N TYR A 5 15.02 -21.80 -24.89
CA TYR A 5 13.94 -21.77 -23.90
C TYR A 5 13.10 -20.49 -24.01
N LEU A 6 13.74 -19.32 -24.15
CA LEU A 6 13.02 -18.06 -24.40
C LEU A 6 12.22 -18.11 -25.71
N LYS A 7 12.78 -18.68 -26.77
CA LYS A 7 12.10 -18.82 -28.07
C LYS A 7 10.87 -19.73 -27.98
N VAL A 8 10.97 -20.82 -27.23
CA VAL A 8 9.86 -21.75 -26.99
C VAL A 8 8.79 -21.12 -26.11
N ALA A 9 9.18 -20.45 -25.02
CA ALA A 9 8.26 -19.76 -24.12
C ALA A 9 7.48 -18.65 -24.84
N TRP A 10 8.17 -17.81 -25.63
CA TRP A 10 7.54 -16.76 -26.43
C TRP A 10 6.54 -17.33 -27.43
N ARG A 11 6.91 -18.39 -28.15
CA ARG A 11 6.02 -19.06 -29.10
C ARG A 11 4.80 -19.67 -28.41
N ASN A 12 4.96 -20.18 -27.18
CA ASN A 12 3.86 -20.75 -26.41
C ASN A 12 2.91 -19.66 -25.86
N LEU A 13 3.45 -18.54 -25.39
CA LEU A 13 2.68 -17.37 -24.98
C LEU A 13 1.80 -16.84 -26.14
N LEU A 14 2.38 -16.73 -27.35
CA LEU A 14 1.63 -16.26 -28.52
C LEU A 14 0.59 -17.28 -29.01
N LYS A 15 0.80 -18.58 -28.79
CA LYS A 15 -0.16 -19.62 -29.16
C LYS A 15 -1.40 -19.59 -28.27
N TYR A 16 -1.22 -19.33 -26.97
CA TYR A 16 -2.30 -19.25 -25.98
C TYR A 16 -2.51 -17.81 -25.50
N ARG A 17 -2.59 -16.87 -26.45
CA ARG A 17 -2.60 -15.41 -26.19
C ARG A 17 -3.76 -14.90 -25.32
N PHE A 18 -4.95 -15.49 -25.43
CA PHE A 18 -6.09 -15.11 -24.58
C PHE A 18 -5.91 -15.56 -23.12
N TYR A 19 -5.61 -16.85 -22.92
CA TYR A 19 -5.40 -17.42 -21.59
C TYR A 19 -4.15 -16.82 -20.90
N SER A 20 -3.05 -16.69 -21.64
CA SER A 20 -1.83 -16.05 -21.13
C SER A 20 -2.06 -14.57 -20.81
N GLY A 21 -2.86 -13.87 -21.61
CA GLY A 21 -3.23 -12.47 -21.36
C GLY A 21 -3.95 -12.29 -20.02
N ILE A 22 -5.01 -13.06 -19.78
CA ILE A 22 -5.77 -13.00 -18.52
C ILE A 22 -4.87 -13.33 -17.33
N ASN A 23 -4.05 -14.38 -17.43
CA ASN A 23 -3.21 -14.84 -16.33
C ASN A 23 -2.12 -13.81 -15.98
N ILE A 24 -1.44 -13.27 -17.00
CA ILE A 24 -0.40 -12.24 -16.83
C ILE A 24 -1.00 -10.93 -16.31
N LEU A 25 -2.12 -10.47 -16.86
CA LEU A 25 -2.78 -9.25 -16.40
C LEU A 25 -3.26 -9.39 -14.96
N GLY A 26 -3.91 -10.51 -14.62
CA GLY A 26 -4.39 -10.75 -13.26
C GLY A 26 -3.26 -10.76 -12.23
N MET A 27 -2.17 -11.48 -12.51
CA MET A 27 -0.99 -11.47 -11.63
C MET A 27 -0.34 -10.08 -11.56
N SER A 28 -0.21 -9.38 -12.69
CA SER A 28 0.44 -8.07 -12.72
C SER A 28 -0.34 -7.04 -11.90
N VAL A 29 -1.66 -7.03 -12.03
CA VAL A 29 -2.55 -6.14 -11.27
C VAL A 29 -2.53 -6.50 -9.78
N GLY A 30 -2.54 -7.78 -9.43
CA GLY A 30 -2.45 -8.22 -8.03
C GLY A 30 -1.13 -7.84 -7.36
N ILE A 31 0.00 -7.98 -8.07
CA ILE A 31 1.30 -7.56 -7.55
C ILE A 31 1.36 -6.04 -7.45
N ALA A 32 0.86 -5.31 -8.46
CA ALA A 32 0.83 -3.86 -8.44
C ALA A 32 -0.04 -3.31 -7.30
N SER A 33 -1.21 -3.90 -7.04
CA SER A 33 -2.10 -3.45 -5.96
C SER A 33 -1.47 -3.64 -4.59
N VAL A 34 -0.85 -4.80 -4.33
CA VAL A 34 -0.15 -5.06 -3.06
C VAL A 34 1.05 -4.13 -2.89
N LEU A 35 1.82 -3.88 -3.97
CA LEU A 35 2.93 -2.93 -3.92
C LEU A 35 2.47 -1.50 -3.62
N LEU A 36 1.37 -1.06 -4.25
CA LEU A 36 0.80 0.27 -4.00
C LEU A 36 0.26 0.39 -2.58
N MET A 37 -0.43 -0.63 -2.06
CA MET A 37 -0.87 -0.67 -0.66
C MET A 37 0.33 -0.64 0.28
N ALA A 38 1.37 -1.44 0.03
CA ALA A 38 2.57 -1.45 0.86
C ALA A 38 3.30 -0.11 0.83
N LEU A 39 3.34 0.56 -0.31
CA LEU A 39 3.92 1.90 -0.45
C LEU A 39 3.09 2.94 0.32
N PHE A 40 1.76 2.86 0.24
CA PHE A 40 0.86 3.73 0.98
C PHE A 40 1.02 3.54 2.50
N VAL A 41 1.06 2.29 2.96
CA VAL A 41 1.29 1.95 4.37
C VAL A 41 2.67 2.43 4.83
N GLN A 42 3.70 2.24 4.01
CA GLN A 42 5.03 2.80 4.30
C GLN A 42 5.00 4.32 4.37
N HIS A 43 4.27 5.00 3.48
CA HIS A 43 4.13 6.44 3.50
C HIS A 43 3.42 6.90 4.79
N GLU A 44 2.31 6.27 5.17
CA GLU A 44 1.56 6.59 6.38
C GLU A 44 2.40 6.39 7.66
N LEU A 45 3.03 5.22 7.79
CA LEU A 45 3.93 4.89 8.92
C LEU A 45 5.20 5.74 8.92
N SER A 46 5.64 6.26 7.78
CA SER A 46 6.79 7.15 7.70
C SER A 46 6.42 8.62 7.97
N TYR A 47 5.15 9.00 7.76
CA TYR A 47 4.62 10.30 8.18
C TYR A 47 4.66 10.45 9.70
N ASP A 48 4.33 9.38 10.43
CA ASP A 48 4.44 9.27 11.90
C ASP A 48 5.90 9.30 12.41
N ARG A 49 6.88 9.18 11.51
CA ARG A 49 8.33 9.18 11.81
C ARG A 49 9.11 10.33 11.16
N TYR A 50 8.46 11.25 10.44
CA TYR A 50 9.15 12.39 9.85
C TYR A 50 9.49 13.47 10.89
N TYR A 51 8.95 13.35 12.11
CA TYR A 51 9.39 14.12 13.27
C TYR A 51 10.41 13.31 14.07
N GLU A 52 11.60 13.89 14.25
CA GLU A 52 12.77 13.34 14.96
C GLU A 52 12.51 13.04 16.46
N ASP A 53 11.33 13.43 16.97
CA ASP A 53 10.89 13.33 18.38
C ASP A 53 9.47 12.72 18.51
N ALA A 54 9.06 11.82 17.60
CA ALA A 54 7.71 11.20 17.60
C ALA A 54 7.37 10.43 18.89
N GLU A 55 8.37 9.98 19.66
CA GLU A 55 8.18 9.33 20.97
C GLU A 55 7.77 10.30 22.09
N ARG A 56 7.92 11.62 21.88
CA ARG A 56 7.64 12.67 22.87
C ARG A 56 6.45 13.55 22.52
N LEU A 57 5.74 13.26 21.42
CA LEU A 57 4.57 14.02 21.00
C LEU A 57 3.33 13.61 21.82
N TYR A 58 3.19 14.19 23.01
CA TYR A 58 1.99 14.05 23.81
C TYR A 58 0.88 14.97 23.27
N ARG A 59 -0.24 14.38 22.83
CA ARG A 59 -1.48 15.13 22.54
C ARG A 59 -2.09 15.56 23.87
N VAL A 60 -1.97 16.84 24.21
CA VAL A 60 -2.64 17.42 25.38
C VAL A 60 -4.08 17.70 25.01
N ASP A 61 -4.98 16.79 25.40
CA ASP A 61 -6.42 16.99 25.28
C ASP A 61 -6.92 17.73 26.53
N PHE A 62 -7.29 19.00 26.38
CA PHE A 62 -7.79 19.81 27.48
C PHE A 62 -9.29 19.58 27.66
N SER A 63 -9.65 18.54 28.41
CA SER A 63 -11.04 18.29 28.80
C SER A 63 -11.39 19.07 30.07
N ALA A 64 -11.86 20.31 29.90
CA ALA A 64 -12.43 21.09 30.99
C ALA A 64 -13.87 20.66 31.28
N ARG A 65 -14.07 19.89 32.35
CA ARG A 65 -15.41 19.59 32.87
C ARG A 65 -15.93 20.79 33.68
N MET A 66 -16.77 21.62 33.07
CA MET A 66 -17.59 22.59 33.80
C MET A 66 -19.04 22.10 33.84
N ALA A 67 -19.56 21.93 35.06
CA ALA A 67 -20.97 21.72 35.35
C ALA A 67 -21.68 20.59 34.57
N GLY A 68 -21.06 19.41 34.50
CA GLY A 68 -21.76 18.18 34.10
C GLY A 68 -22.05 18.00 32.61
N ASN A 69 -21.56 18.90 31.75
CA ASN A 69 -21.56 18.70 30.30
C ASN A 69 -20.12 18.63 29.79
N ASP A 70 -19.79 17.54 29.10
CA ASP A 70 -18.60 17.38 28.29
C ASP A 70 -18.64 18.37 27.12
N VAL A 71 -17.96 19.50 27.27
CA VAL A 71 -17.73 20.42 26.16
C VAL A 71 -16.57 19.85 25.36
N GLU A 72 -16.89 18.96 24.40
CA GLU A 72 -16.00 18.64 23.29
C GLU A 72 -15.80 19.90 22.44
N LEU A 73 -14.70 20.60 22.67
CA LEU A 73 -14.24 21.65 21.76
C LEU A 73 -13.68 20.96 20.52
N GLY A 74 -14.56 20.66 19.58
CA GLY A 74 -14.22 20.20 18.24
C GLY A 74 -13.25 21.16 17.56
N ALA A 75 -12.22 20.58 16.94
CA ALA A 75 -11.35 21.25 15.99
C ALA A 75 -12.13 21.73 14.75
#